data_AF-A0A6B3N598-F1
#
_entry.id   AF-A0A6B3N598-F1
#
_cell.length_a   1.000
_cell.length_b   1.000
_cell.length_c   1.000
_cell.angle_alpha   90.00
_cell.angle_beta   90.00
_cell.angle_gamma   90.00
#
_symmetry.space_group_name_H-M   'P 1'
#
loop_
_entity.id
_entity.type
_entity.pdbx_description
1 polymer ?
#
loop_
_entity_poly.entity_id
_entity_poly.type
_entity_poly.pdbx_seq_one_letter_code
_entity_poly.pdbx_strand_id
1 'polypeptide(L)'
;KGLTQSALNSMLPKLKKEEETEWLKDCYSQILQSVSLNLSRAYQNFFEGRAKYPKFKSYHHRQSIQYPQNVKQVGNRLKFPGKLGIVKAVIHRPLDGEIKTVTVSRDPSGKYYASVLMEYESKGTKPSTNGKVIGIDLGIKDFAITYDGEKTSKFGNPKHIARSEKKLAKKQRIAARKKKGSNKRRKARRIVAKVYERIGNVRQDYLHKLSRKIVDQNQVVVVENLNVKGMVRNHKLAKAISDLSWGTFVNFLSYKCEKEGKVLVEINRWFPSSKTCSNCHYRIKELPLDVRTWTCPSCGTCHDRDGNAAKNIRAEGIRMLSSSGTGEDNARVEEVRPRRGRPSKLRHSSVKLEAPAWPFGHASRTTK
;
A
#
# COMPACT_ATOMS: atom_id res chain seq x y z
N LYS A 1 -2.22 12.34 31.09
CA LYS A 1 -3.34 11.98 30.19
C LYS A 1 -3.49 13.10 29.16
N GLY A 2 -3.54 12.80 27.85
CA GLY A 2 -3.62 13.83 26.80
C GLY A 2 -5.02 14.47 26.70
N LEU A 3 -5.11 15.67 26.13
CA LEU A 3 -6.38 16.35 25.88
C LEU A 3 -7.30 15.51 24.97
N THR A 4 -8.59 15.45 25.29
CA THR A 4 -9.59 14.77 24.48
C THR A 4 -9.90 15.56 23.20
N GLN A 5 -10.48 14.91 22.18
CA GLN A 5 -10.92 15.62 20.97
C GLN A 5 -11.90 16.76 21.30
N SER A 6 -12.83 16.52 22.22
CA SER A 6 -13.79 17.53 22.67
C SER A 6 -13.07 18.75 23.28
N ALA A 7 -12.08 18.51 24.15
CA ALA A 7 -11.28 19.57 24.75
C ALA A 7 -10.43 20.34 23.71
N LEU A 8 -9.92 19.69 22.67
CA LEU A 8 -9.22 20.38 21.57
C LEU A 8 -10.20 21.23 20.75
N ASN A 9 -11.40 20.75 20.53
CA ASN A 9 -12.41 21.46 19.76
C ASN A 9 -12.97 22.67 20.51
N SER A 10 -13.08 22.63 21.84
CA SER A 10 -13.54 23.77 22.66
C SER A 10 -12.56 24.94 22.67
N MET A 11 -11.28 24.71 22.32
CA MET A 11 -10.27 25.76 22.17
C MET A 11 -10.39 26.52 20.84
N LEU A 12 -10.95 25.90 19.79
CA LEU A 12 -11.02 26.49 18.44
C LEU A 12 -11.74 27.86 18.40
N PRO A 13 -12.87 28.09 19.11
CA PRO A 13 -13.51 29.41 19.13
C PRO A 13 -12.63 30.51 19.72
N LYS A 14 -11.84 30.21 20.76
CA LYS A 14 -10.91 31.16 21.36
C LYS A 14 -9.78 31.49 20.39
N LEU A 15 -9.14 30.47 19.82
CA LEU A 15 -8.07 30.65 18.83
C LEU A 15 -8.54 31.53 17.66
N LYS A 16 -9.74 31.30 17.13
CA LYS A 16 -10.28 32.14 16.06
C LYS A 16 -10.40 33.63 16.41
N LYS A 17 -10.41 34.03 17.68
CA LYS A 17 -10.49 35.44 18.11
C LYS A 17 -9.11 36.06 18.38
N GLU A 18 -8.06 35.25 18.52
CA GLU A 18 -6.71 35.73 18.78
C GLU A 18 -6.08 36.29 17.50
N GLU A 19 -5.36 37.41 17.62
CA GLU A 19 -4.77 38.15 16.49
C GLU A 19 -3.83 37.26 15.66
N GLU A 20 -2.97 36.47 16.31
CA GLU A 20 -2.01 35.57 15.63
C GLU A 20 -2.68 34.42 14.85
N THR A 21 -3.92 34.06 15.19
CA THR A 21 -4.63 32.92 14.58
C THR A 21 -5.98 33.29 13.97
N GLU A 22 -6.20 34.57 13.70
CA GLU A 22 -7.42 35.08 13.08
C GLU A 22 -7.69 34.45 11.71
N TRP A 23 -6.65 34.10 10.96
CA TRP A 23 -6.73 33.40 9.67
C TRP A 23 -7.49 32.05 9.75
N LEU A 24 -7.68 31.48 10.94
CA LEU A 24 -8.53 30.30 11.16
C LEU A 24 -10.00 30.57 10.83
N LYS A 25 -10.47 31.83 10.86
CA LYS A 25 -11.83 32.23 10.44
C LYS A 25 -12.08 31.96 8.96
N ASP A 26 -11.03 31.98 8.12
CA ASP A 26 -11.14 31.72 6.69
C ASP A 26 -11.37 30.24 6.36
N CYS A 27 -11.02 29.36 7.29
CA CYS A 27 -11.18 27.92 7.13
C CYS A 27 -12.60 27.49 7.47
N TYR A 28 -13.18 26.59 6.66
CA TYR A 28 -14.43 25.93 7.01
C TYR A 28 -14.27 25.21 8.35
N SER A 29 -15.19 25.47 9.29
CA SER A 29 -15.06 25.06 10.71
C SER A 29 -14.81 23.57 10.89
N GLN A 30 -15.43 22.73 10.06
CA GLN A 30 -15.31 21.28 10.15
C GLN A 30 -13.95 20.75 9.67
N ILE A 31 -13.22 21.52 8.85
CA ILE A 31 -11.84 21.19 8.49
C ILE A 31 -10.96 21.29 9.74
N LEU A 32 -11.14 22.35 10.55
CA LEU A 32 -10.38 22.54 11.78
C LEU A 32 -10.67 21.43 12.80
N GLN A 33 -11.95 21.06 12.96
CA GLN A 33 -12.34 19.91 13.79
C GLN A 33 -11.74 18.58 13.27
N SER A 34 -11.65 18.40 11.94
CA SER A 34 -10.99 17.24 11.34
C SER A 34 -9.49 17.20 11.66
N VAL A 35 -8.82 18.35 11.83
CA VAL A 35 -7.42 18.40 12.27
C VAL A 35 -7.28 17.90 13.71
N SER A 36 -8.15 18.34 14.61
CA SER A 36 -8.18 17.86 16.01
C SER A 36 -8.43 16.35 16.08
N LEU A 37 -9.35 15.82 15.27
CA LEU A 37 -9.60 14.38 15.17
C LEU A 37 -8.35 13.62 14.70
N ASN A 38 -7.69 14.12 13.65
CA ASN A 38 -6.47 13.51 13.13
C ASN A 38 -5.33 13.51 14.16
N LEU A 39 -5.20 14.57 14.96
CA LEU A 39 -4.22 14.65 16.05
C LEU A 39 -4.54 13.64 17.16
N SER A 40 -5.78 13.59 17.63
CA SER A 40 -6.23 12.64 18.65
C SER A 40 -5.96 11.20 18.22
N ARG A 41 -6.32 10.85 16.97
CA ARG A 41 -6.06 9.53 16.37
C ARG A 41 -4.57 9.23 16.27
N ALA A 42 -3.73 10.23 15.96
CA ALA A 42 -2.28 10.04 15.90
C ALA A 42 -1.69 9.67 17.26
N TYR A 43 -2.14 10.33 18.34
CA TYR A 43 -1.73 9.99 19.70
C TYR A 43 -2.27 8.64 20.15
N GLN A 44 -3.54 8.31 19.89
CA GLN A 44 -4.09 6.98 20.16
C GLN A 44 -3.25 5.88 19.49
N ASN A 45 -2.92 6.06 18.21
CA ASN A 45 -2.05 5.11 17.51
C ASN A 45 -0.65 5.00 18.13
N PHE A 46 -0.11 6.09 18.68
CA PHE A 46 1.19 6.08 19.36
C PHE A 46 1.13 5.30 20.67
N PHE A 47 0.15 5.60 21.54
CA PHE A 47 -0.02 4.91 22.83
C PHE A 47 -0.35 3.43 22.66
N GLU A 48 -1.10 3.06 21.62
CA GLU A 48 -1.38 1.66 21.28
C GLU A 48 -0.18 0.96 20.59
N GLY A 49 0.99 1.60 20.48
CA GLY A 49 2.19 1.02 19.85
C GLY A 49 2.08 0.81 18.33
N ARG A 50 1.03 1.35 17.70
CA ARG A 50 0.77 1.22 16.25
C ARG A 50 1.50 2.25 15.40
N ALA A 51 1.99 3.33 16.01
CA ALA A 51 2.72 4.41 15.35
C ALA A 51 3.84 4.98 16.23
N LYS A 52 4.78 5.71 15.62
CA LYS A 52 5.74 6.55 16.35
C LYS A 52 5.07 7.83 16.85
N TYR A 53 5.74 8.53 17.75
CA TYR A 53 5.29 9.81 18.28
C TYR A 53 4.88 10.78 17.15
N PRO A 54 3.71 11.45 17.25
CA PRO A 54 3.25 12.39 16.23
C PRO A 54 4.24 13.52 15.97
N LYS A 55 4.34 13.99 14.73
CA LYS A 55 5.22 15.11 14.33
C LYS A 55 4.42 16.17 13.60
N PHE A 56 4.85 17.43 13.72
CA PHE A 56 4.28 18.52 12.95
C PHE A 56 4.36 18.27 11.44
N LYS A 57 3.33 18.71 10.71
CA LYS A 57 3.30 18.62 9.25
C LYS A 57 4.35 19.57 8.65
N SER A 58 5.07 19.09 7.66
CA SER A 58 6.04 19.90 6.92
C SER A 58 5.40 20.49 5.66
N TYR A 59 5.64 21.77 5.41
CA TYR A 59 5.21 22.47 4.18
C TYR A 59 5.77 21.85 2.89
N HIS A 60 6.89 21.12 2.97
CA HIS A 60 7.57 20.55 1.81
C HIS A 60 7.10 19.13 1.44
N HIS A 61 6.22 18.53 2.24
CA HIS A 61 5.68 17.20 2.01
C HIS A 61 4.29 17.27 1.38
N ARG A 62 3.66 16.10 1.17
CA ARG A 62 2.25 16.02 0.77
C ARG A 62 1.40 16.78 1.77
N GLN A 63 0.63 17.75 1.29
CA GLN A 63 -0.31 18.54 2.08
C GLN A 63 -1.71 17.96 1.87
N SER A 64 -2.56 18.00 2.90
CA SER A 64 -3.94 17.56 2.76
C SER A 64 -4.86 18.25 3.75
N ILE A 65 -6.08 18.51 3.28
CA ILE A 65 -7.21 19.00 4.05
C ILE A 65 -8.40 18.07 3.79
N GLN A 66 -9.24 17.88 4.80
CA GLN A 66 -10.37 16.95 4.76
C GLN A 66 -11.67 17.72 4.97
N TYR A 67 -12.60 17.54 4.05
CA TYR A 67 -13.96 18.02 4.12
C TYR A 67 -14.84 16.84 4.56
N PRO A 68 -15.31 16.80 5.81
CA PRO A 68 -16.02 15.65 6.34
C PRO A 68 -17.46 15.52 5.84
N GLN A 69 -18.01 16.55 5.17
CA GLN A 69 -19.35 16.56 4.58
C GLN A 69 -19.54 17.82 3.69
N ASN A 70 -20.74 17.97 3.12
CA ASN A 70 -21.21 19.14 2.36
C ASN A 70 -20.46 19.44 1.05
N VAL A 71 -19.66 18.50 0.55
CA VAL A 71 -19.10 18.59 -0.80
C VAL A 71 -20.05 17.93 -1.78
N LYS A 72 -20.46 18.66 -2.81
CA LYS A 72 -21.40 18.20 -3.84
C LYS A 72 -20.75 18.19 -5.22
N GLN A 73 -21.15 17.27 -6.09
CA GLN A 73 -20.81 17.33 -7.50
C GLN A 73 -21.73 18.33 -8.23
N VAL A 74 -21.16 19.14 -9.11
CA VAL A 74 -21.89 20.05 -10.01
C VAL A 74 -21.29 19.90 -11.41
N GLY A 75 -21.90 19.07 -12.26
CA GLY A 75 -21.32 18.66 -13.54
C GLY A 75 -19.91 18.08 -13.37
N ASN A 76 -18.93 18.62 -14.09
CA ASN A 76 -17.50 18.26 -13.98
C ASN A 76 -16.74 19.08 -12.91
N ARG A 77 -17.43 19.49 -11.84
CA ARG A 77 -16.87 20.34 -10.78
C ARG A 77 -17.29 19.79 -9.42
N LEU A 78 -16.53 20.16 -8.38
CA LEU A 78 -16.87 19.90 -6.98
C LEU A 78 -17.18 21.24 -6.29
N LYS A 79 -18.36 21.35 -5.69
CA LYS A 79 -18.75 22.47 -4.86
C LYS A 79 -18.37 22.17 -3.41
N PHE A 80 -17.41 22.92 -2.89
CA PHE A 80 -16.95 22.85 -1.51
C PHE A 80 -17.69 23.87 -0.63
N PRO A 81 -17.90 23.56 0.66
CA PRO A 81 -18.47 24.51 1.60
C PRO A 81 -17.47 25.61 1.99
N GLY A 82 -18.00 26.71 2.54
CA GLY A 82 -17.22 27.89 2.92
C GLY A 82 -16.78 28.72 1.71
N LYS A 83 -15.69 29.48 1.87
CA LYS A 83 -15.21 30.45 0.87
C LYS A 83 -14.67 29.82 -0.42
N LEU A 84 -14.42 28.51 -0.46
CA LEU A 84 -13.78 27.86 -1.61
C LEU A 84 -14.72 27.72 -2.83
N GLY A 85 -16.02 27.53 -2.61
CA GLY A 85 -17.01 27.47 -3.68
C GLY A 85 -16.80 26.32 -4.67
N ILE A 86 -17.02 26.60 -5.96
CA ILE A 86 -17.01 25.60 -7.04
C ILE A 86 -15.61 25.50 -7.65
N VAL A 87 -15.03 24.30 -7.61
CA VAL A 87 -13.70 24.02 -8.14
C VAL A 87 -13.81 23.04 -9.31
N LYS A 88 -13.19 23.38 -10.45
CA LYS A 88 -13.10 22.47 -11.61
C LYS A 88 -12.31 21.22 -11.23
N ALA A 89 -12.82 20.05 -11.56
CA ALA A 89 -12.19 18.77 -11.27
C ALA A 89 -12.21 17.86 -12.51
N VAL A 90 -11.20 17.01 -12.66
CA VAL A 90 -11.24 15.91 -13.62
C VAL A 90 -11.86 14.72 -12.91
N ILE A 91 -13.15 14.51 -13.15
CA ILE A 91 -13.91 13.40 -12.58
C ILE A 91 -13.67 12.18 -13.47
N HIS A 92 -12.74 11.32 -13.04
CA HIS A 92 -12.30 10.16 -13.82
C HIS A 92 -13.17 8.91 -13.59
N ARG A 93 -14.11 8.96 -12.63
CA ARG A 93 -15.08 7.91 -12.32
C ARG A 93 -16.41 8.56 -11.94
N PRO A 94 -17.56 7.94 -12.27
CA PRO A 94 -18.85 8.37 -11.75
C PRO A 94 -18.83 8.52 -10.22
N LEU A 95 -19.51 9.55 -9.71
CA LEU A 95 -19.76 9.70 -8.29
C LEU A 95 -21.24 9.36 -8.03
N ASP A 96 -21.53 8.07 -8.14
CA ASP A 96 -22.87 7.46 -8.11
C ASP A 96 -23.32 7.02 -6.71
N GLY A 97 -22.57 7.40 -5.67
CA GLY A 97 -22.92 7.17 -4.27
C GLY A 97 -23.02 8.47 -3.46
N GLU A 98 -23.46 8.34 -2.21
CA GLU A 98 -23.50 9.46 -1.26
C GLU A 98 -22.07 9.89 -0.89
N ILE A 99 -21.72 11.14 -1.18
CA ILE A 99 -20.40 11.68 -0.83
C ILE A 99 -20.33 11.90 0.68
N LYS A 100 -19.55 11.05 1.37
CA LYS A 100 -19.29 11.22 2.81
C LYS A 100 -18.18 12.21 3.05
N THR A 101 -16.99 11.95 2.52
CA THR A 101 -15.80 12.76 2.84
C THR A 101 -14.99 13.04 1.59
N VAL A 102 -14.53 14.29 1.43
CA VAL A 102 -13.60 14.66 0.37
C VAL A 102 -12.27 15.12 0.98
N THR A 103 -11.20 14.39 0.67
CA THR A 103 -9.84 14.81 1.04
C THR A 103 -9.16 15.46 -0.14
N VAL A 104 -8.90 16.76 -0.04
CA VAL A 104 -8.09 17.50 -1.02
C VAL A 104 -6.64 17.39 -0.59
N SER A 105 -5.80 16.87 -1.49
CA SER A 105 -4.37 16.73 -1.25
C SER A 105 -3.55 17.39 -2.34
N ARG A 106 -2.37 17.88 -1.96
CA ARG A 106 -1.38 18.45 -2.85
C ARG A 106 -0.08 17.69 -2.72
N ASP A 107 0.38 17.11 -3.81
CA ASP A 107 1.64 16.39 -3.84
C ASP A 107 2.84 17.33 -3.97
N PRO A 108 4.05 16.91 -3.56
CA PRO A 108 5.26 17.73 -3.72
C PRO A 108 5.59 18.11 -5.17
N SER A 109 5.03 17.39 -6.17
CA SER A 109 5.12 17.74 -7.59
C SER A 109 4.32 19.02 -7.93
N GLY A 110 3.38 19.40 -7.08
CA GLY A 110 2.48 20.54 -7.22
C GLY A 110 1.08 20.19 -7.70
N LYS A 111 0.79 18.91 -7.97
CA LYS A 111 -0.54 18.47 -8.42
C LYS A 111 -1.52 18.37 -7.26
N TYR A 112 -2.78 18.67 -7.54
CA TYR A 112 -3.89 18.56 -6.61
C TYR A 112 -4.75 17.35 -6.97
N TYR A 113 -5.21 16.64 -5.94
CA TYR A 113 -6.11 15.50 -6.07
C TYR A 113 -7.22 15.62 -5.03
N ALA A 114 -8.46 15.33 -5.44
CA ALA A 114 -9.59 15.15 -4.53
C ALA A 114 -9.89 13.66 -4.42
N SER A 115 -9.71 13.09 -3.23
CA SER A 115 -10.16 11.73 -2.90
C SER A 115 -11.57 11.81 -2.35
N VAL A 116 -12.54 11.35 -3.12
CA VAL A 116 -13.96 11.33 -2.76
C VAL A 116 -14.28 9.97 -2.17
N LEU A 117 -14.63 9.93 -0.88
CA LEU A 117 -15.17 8.75 -0.21
C LEU A 117 -16.68 8.76 -0.37
N MET A 118 -17.21 7.68 -0.94
CA MET A 118 -18.63 7.51 -1.20
C MET A 118 -19.15 6.29 -0.46
N GLU A 119 -20.41 6.37 -0.06
CA GLU A 119 -21.21 5.27 0.44
C GLU A 119 -22.22 4.88 -0.66
N TYR A 120 -22.35 3.60 -0.92
CA TYR A 120 -23.27 3.06 -1.92
C TYR A 120 -23.81 1.72 -1.44
N GLU A 121 -25.03 1.40 -1.83
CA GLU A 121 -25.60 0.08 -1.59
C GLU A 121 -24.85 -0.94 -2.46
N SER A 122 -24.20 -1.89 -1.80
CA SER A 122 -23.52 -2.97 -2.49
C SER A 122 -24.50 -4.12 -2.72
N LYS A 123 -24.72 -4.49 -3.98
CA LYS A 123 -25.24 -5.81 -4.34
C LYS A 123 -24.11 -6.82 -4.14
N GLY A 124 -23.76 -7.09 -2.88
CA GLY A 124 -22.64 -7.95 -2.53
C GLY A 124 -22.73 -9.29 -3.26
N THR A 125 -21.71 -9.62 -4.05
CA THR A 125 -21.62 -10.95 -4.66
C THR A 125 -21.13 -11.90 -3.56
N LYS A 126 -21.91 -12.94 -3.26
CA LYS A 126 -21.49 -13.95 -2.29
C LYS A 126 -20.17 -14.57 -2.78
N PRO A 127 -19.15 -14.71 -1.90
CA PRO A 127 -17.90 -15.29 -2.30
C PRO A 127 -18.11 -16.72 -2.78
N SER A 128 -17.64 -17.04 -3.98
CA SER A 128 -17.66 -18.38 -4.54
C SER A 128 -16.23 -18.90 -4.66
N THR A 129 -16.05 -20.18 -4.32
CA THR A 129 -14.81 -20.93 -4.52
C THR A 129 -14.85 -21.83 -5.74
N ASN A 130 -15.99 -21.89 -6.44
CA ASN A 130 -16.19 -22.72 -7.62
C ASN A 130 -15.51 -22.09 -8.85
N GLY A 131 -14.39 -22.66 -9.27
CA GLY A 131 -13.71 -22.26 -10.49
C GLY A 131 -12.20 -22.38 -10.39
N LYS A 132 -11.51 -21.65 -11.26
CA LYS A 132 -10.06 -21.74 -11.39
C LYS A 132 -9.35 -21.20 -10.15
N VAL A 133 -8.38 -21.97 -9.65
CA VAL A 133 -7.53 -21.62 -8.50
C VAL A 133 -6.10 -21.36 -8.98
N ILE A 134 -5.52 -20.23 -8.60
CA ILE A 134 -4.13 -19.88 -8.91
C ILE A 134 -3.28 -19.77 -7.64
N GLY A 135 -2.13 -20.44 -7.62
CA GLY A 135 -1.09 -20.25 -6.61
C GLY A 135 -0.06 -19.23 -7.08
N ILE A 136 0.36 -18.33 -6.19
CA ILE A 136 1.32 -17.27 -6.48
C ILE A 136 2.49 -17.35 -5.49
N ASP A 137 3.67 -17.63 -6.01
CA ASP A 137 4.94 -17.44 -5.33
C ASP A 137 5.52 -16.05 -5.65
N LEU A 138 5.91 -15.28 -4.63
CA LEU A 138 6.36 -13.89 -4.78
C LEU A 138 7.86 -13.78 -4.56
N GLY A 139 8.60 -13.31 -5.58
CA GLY A 139 10.06 -13.34 -5.60
C GLY A 139 10.74 -12.02 -5.93
N ILE A 140 12.05 -11.94 -5.63
CA ILE A 140 12.86 -10.74 -5.94
C ILE A 140 13.36 -10.77 -7.38
N LYS A 141 13.81 -11.95 -7.85
CA LYS A 141 14.27 -12.17 -9.22
C LYS A 141 13.12 -11.95 -10.19
N ASP A 142 12.02 -12.65 -9.92
CA ASP A 142 10.77 -12.58 -10.65
C ASP A 142 9.69 -12.14 -9.68
N PHE A 143 8.94 -11.11 -10.05
CA PHE A 143 7.95 -10.49 -9.17
C PHE A 143 6.94 -11.51 -8.65
N ALA A 144 6.46 -12.37 -9.55
CA ALA A 144 5.55 -13.46 -9.24
C ALA A 144 5.79 -14.66 -10.18
N ILE A 145 5.82 -15.86 -9.62
CA ILE A 145 5.64 -17.12 -10.34
C ILE A 145 4.27 -17.65 -9.98
N THR A 146 3.50 -18.09 -10.97
CA THR A 146 2.12 -18.50 -10.79
C THR A 146 1.88 -19.87 -11.38
N TYR A 147 0.97 -20.64 -10.77
CA TYR A 147 0.49 -21.91 -11.31
C TYR A 147 -1.03 -21.96 -11.20
N ASP A 148 -1.70 -22.18 -12.33
CA ASP A 148 -3.15 -22.05 -12.45
C ASP A 148 -3.88 -23.41 -12.49
N GLY A 149 -3.15 -24.50 -12.33
CA GLY A 149 -3.62 -25.88 -12.47
C GLY A 149 -3.06 -26.59 -13.69
N GLU A 150 -2.66 -25.84 -14.72
CA GLU A 150 -2.18 -26.37 -16.00
C GLU A 150 -0.77 -25.87 -16.32
N LYS A 151 -0.55 -24.56 -16.16
CA LYS A 151 0.66 -23.89 -16.61
C LYS A 151 1.30 -23.05 -15.52
N THR A 152 2.63 -23.14 -15.46
CA THR A 152 3.46 -22.19 -14.71
C THR A 152 3.72 -20.94 -15.55
N SER A 153 3.35 -19.76 -15.04
CA SER A 153 3.57 -18.47 -15.69
C SER A 153 4.45 -17.57 -14.83
N LYS A 154 5.35 -16.83 -15.50
CA LYS A 154 6.38 -15.99 -14.87
C LYS A 154 6.16 -14.52 -15.16
N PHE A 155 6.13 -13.71 -14.10
CA PHE A 155 6.02 -12.26 -14.17
C PHE A 155 7.31 -11.62 -13.66
N GLY A 156 8.09 -11.05 -14.59
CA GLY A 156 9.41 -10.48 -14.29
C GLY A 156 9.35 -9.24 -13.39
N ASN A 157 10.41 -8.99 -12.64
CA ASN A 157 10.56 -7.76 -11.85
C ASN A 157 10.90 -6.56 -12.79
N PRO A 158 10.04 -5.52 -12.89
CA PRO A 158 10.30 -4.39 -13.79
C PRO A 158 11.49 -3.49 -13.38
N LYS A 159 11.94 -3.57 -12.11
CA LYS A 159 13.06 -2.78 -11.55
C LYS A 159 12.91 -1.27 -11.77
N HIS A 160 11.72 -0.72 -11.49
CA HIS A 160 11.37 0.67 -11.79
C HIS A 160 12.29 1.70 -11.11
N ILE A 161 12.69 1.46 -9.86
CA ILE A 161 13.62 2.34 -9.15
C ILE A 161 15.00 2.30 -9.79
N ALA A 162 15.53 1.10 -10.08
CA ALA A 162 16.87 0.94 -10.64
C ALA A 162 17.02 1.69 -11.98
N ARG A 163 16.01 1.61 -12.85
CA ARG A 163 15.98 2.33 -14.14
C ARG A 163 16.00 3.86 -13.98
N SER A 164 15.46 4.38 -12.88
CA SER A 164 15.34 5.83 -12.65
C SER A 164 16.44 6.40 -11.74
N GLU A 165 17.29 5.55 -11.19
CA GLU A 165 18.22 5.89 -10.12
C GLU A 165 19.28 6.91 -10.52
N LYS A 166 19.97 6.70 -11.65
CA LYS A 166 20.99 7.65 -12.15
C LYS A 166 20.39 9.05 -12.33
N LYS A 167 19.20 9.13 -12.92
CA LYS A 167 18.46 10.39 -13.16
C LYS A 167 18.03 11.04 -11.84
N LEU A 168 17.56 10.24 -10.89
CA LEU A 168 17.13 10.70 -9.57
C LEU A 168 18.32 11.27 -8.78
N ALA A 169 19.44 10.54 -8.72
CA ALA A 169 20.65 10.95 -8.03
C ALA A 169 21.20 12.28 -8.56
N LYS A 170 21.26 12.45 -9.90
CA LYS A 170 21.68 13.71 -10.54
C LYS A 170 20.80 14.88 -10.09
N LYS A 171 19.48 14.71 -10.11
CA LYS A 171 18.52 15.76 -9.73
C LYS A 171 18.57 16.08 -8.23
N GLN A 172 18.77 15.08 -7.39
CA GLN A 172 18.96 15.28 -5.95
C GLN A 172 20.23 16.06 -5.65
N ARG A 173 21.37 15.75 -6.29
CA ARG A 173 22.61 16.51 -6.15
C ARG A 173 22.45 17.97 -6.56
N ILE A 174 21.78 18.23 -7.69
CA ILE A 174 21.48 19.59 -8.15
C ILE A 174 20.66 20.33 -7.09
N ALA A 175 19.61 19.71 -6.54
CA ALA A 175 18.76 20.33 -5.53
C ALA A 175 19.51 20.59 -4.20
N ALA A 176 20.43 19.70 -3.82
CA ALA A 176 21.22 19.82 -2.59
C ALA A 176 22.21 21.00 -2.65
N ARG A 177 22.83 21.25 -3.82
CA ARG A 177 23.78 22.35 -4.04
C ARG A 177 23.14 23.75 -4.06
N LYS A 178 21.81 23.87 -4.08
CA LYS A 178 21.14 25.20 -4.10
C LYS A 178 20.97 25.74 -2.68
N LYS A 179 21.12 27.07 -2.52
CA LYS A 179 20.91 27.79 -1.25
C LYS A 179 19.58 27.40 -0.60
N LYS A 180 19.61 27.04 0.69
CA LYS A 180 18.43 26.71 1.51
C LYS A 180 17.45 27.90 1.49
N GLY A 181 16.15 27.61 1.45
CA GLY A 181 15.10 28.64 1.34
C GLY A 181 14.93 29.29 -0.05
N SER A 182 15.92 29.20 -0.95
CA SER A 182 15.84 29.91 -2.24
C SER A 182 14.74 29.37 -3.18
N ASN A 183 14.19 30.27 -4.00
CA ASN A 183 13.27 29.94 -5.08
C ASN A 183 13.87 28.92 -6.07
N LYS A 184 15.17 29.02 -6.36
CA LYS A 184 15.91 28.08 -7.22
C LYS A 184 15.91 26.67 -6.61
N ARG A 185 16.13 26.53 -5.30
CA ARG A 185 16.05 25.23 -4.60
C ARG A 185 14.63 24.67 -4.62
N ARG A 186 13.60 25.50 -4.40
CA ARG A 186 12.19 25.08 -4.46
C ARG A 186 11.82 24.50 -5.84
N LYS A 187 12.24 25.17 -6.92
CA LYS A 187 12.08 24.66 -8.30
C LYS A 187 12.79 23.31 -8.48
N ALA A 188 14.03 23.17 -8.01
CA ALA A 188 14.79 21.92 -8.11
C ALA A 188 14.15 20.76 -7.32
N ARG A 189 13.64 21.00 -6.10
CA ARG A 189 12.92 19.98 -5.31
C ARG A 189 11.64 19.52 -6.01
N ARG A 190 10.90 20.42 -6.66
CA ARG A 190 9.72 20.04 -7.47
C ARG A 190 10.09 19.12 -8.63
N ILE A 191 11.24 19.34 -9.28
CA ILE A 191 11.74 18.46 -10.35
C ILE A 191 12.09 17.06 -9.81
N VAL A 192 12.67 16.98 -8.60
CA VAL A 192 12.91 15.70 -7.91
C VAL A 192 11.58 15.01 -7.60
N ALA A 193 10.62 15.75 -7.04
CA ALA A 193 9.28 15.22 -6.74
C ALA A 193 8.56 14.64 -7.97
N LYS A 194 8.67 15.28 -9.14
CA LYS A 194 8.12 14.76 -10.41
C LYS A 194 8.74 13.42 -10.83
N VAL A 195 10.02 13.18 -10.55
CA VAL A 195 10.65 11.87 -10.85
C VAL A 195 10.09 10.80 -9.95
N TYR A 196 10.00 11.10 -8.65
CA TYR A 196 9.42 10.20 -7.67
C TYR A 196 7.95 9.89 -7.94
N GLU A 197 7.16 10.89 -8.32
CA GLU A 197 5.77 10.71 -8.79
C GLU A 197 5.72 9.73 -9.97
N ARG A 198 6.58 9.90 -10.99
CA ARG A 198 6.64 8.98 -12.13
C ARG A 198 6.97 7.54 -11.71
N ILE A 199 7.97 7.36 -10.85
CA ILE A 199 8.34 6.02 -10.33
C ILE A 199 7.14 5.40 -9.60
N GLY A 200 6.48 6.17 -8.73
CA GLY A 200 5.28 5.74 -8.02
C GLY A 200 4.17 5.31 -8.96
N ASN A 201 3.84 6.14 -9.96
CA ASN A 201 2.77 5.88 -10.90
C ASN A 201 3.03 4.64 -11.77
N VAL A 202 4.24 4.49 -12.30
CA VAL A 202 4.60 3.34 -13.14
C VAL A 202 4.53 2.04 -12.34
N ARG A 203 5.00 2.06 -11.08
CA ARG A 203 4.87 0.91 -10.19
C ARG A 203 3.41 0.57 -9.90
N GLN A 204 2.59 1.57 -9.57
CA GLN A 204 1.17 1.34 -9.31
C GLN A 204 0.46 0.78 -10.55
N ASP A 205 0.76 1.30 -11.74
CA ASP A 205 0.23 0.80 -13.01
C ASP A 205 0.54 -0.69 -13.22
N TYR A 206 1.81 -1.09 -13.05
CA TYR A 206 2.21 -2.49 -13.13
C TYR A 206 1.43 -3.38 -12.15
N LEU A 207 1.35 -2.97 -10.88
CA LEU A 207 0.64 -3.73 -9.85
C LEU A 207 -0.86 -3.83 -10.14
N HIS A 208 -1.49 -2.75 -10.59
CA HIS A 208 -2.92 -2.75 -10.93
C HIS A 208 -3.20 -3.64 -12.13
N LYS A 209 -2.40 -3.58 -13.20
CA LYS A 209 -2.56 -4.42 -14.39
C LYS A 209 -2.38 -5.90 -14.06
N LEU A 210 -1.31 -6.24 -13.34
CA LEU A 210 -1.05 -7.64 -12.97
C LEU A 210 -2.13 -8.21 -12.06
N SER A 211 -2.50 -7.48 -11.00
CA SER A 211 -3.57 -7.95 -10.10
C SER A 211 -4.93 -8.02 -10.78
N ARG A 212 -5.24 -7.13 -11.74
CA ARG A 212 -6.47 -7.19 -12.55
C ARG A 212 -6.47 -8.46 -13.40
N LYS A 213 -5.40 -8.69 -14.16
CA LYS A 213 -5.21 -9.89 -14.99
C LYS A 213 -5.41 -11.18 -14.18
N ILE A 214 -4.80 -11.27 -13.00
CA ILE A 214 -4.90 -12.45 -12.15
C ILE A 214 -6.34 -12.64 -11.64
N VAL A 215 -6.98 -11.58 -11.15
CA VAL A 215 -8.35 -11.69 -10.61
C VAL A 215 -9.35 -11.99 -11.73
N ASP A 216 -9.21 -11.42 -12.93
CA ASP A 216 -10.10 -11.72 -14.06
C ASP A 216 -10.14 -13.21 -14.41
N GLN A 217 -8.98 -13.87 -14.34
CA GLN A 217 -8.79 -15.22 -14.85
C GLN A 217 -9.03 -16.32 -13.80
N ASN A 218 -9.26 -15.97 -12.54
CA ASN A 218 -9.29 -16.93 -11.44
C ASN A 218 -10.40 -16.61 -10.44
N GLN A 219 -11.05 -17.66 -9.95
CA GLN A 219 -12.06 -17.55 -8.90
C GLN A 219 -11.41 -17.47 -7.51
N VAL A 220 -10.30 -18.19 -7.33
CA VAL A 220 -9.55 -18.24 -6.08
C VAL A 220 -8.09 -17.89 -6.37
N VAL A 221 -7.55 -16.96 -5.59
CA VAL A 221 -6.15 -16.55 -5.63
C VAL A 221 -5.48 -16.96 -4.32
N VAL A 222 -4.38 -17.71 -4.39
CA VAL A 222 -3.65 -18.19 -3.22
C VAL A 222 -2.25 -17.58 -3.21
N VAL A 223 -1.88 -16.96 -2.09
CA VAL A 223 -0.58 -16.28 -1.92
C VAL A 223 0.05 -16.67 -0.58
N GLU A 224 1.37 -16.61 -0.48
CA GLU A 224 2.06 -16.73 0.80
C GLU A 224 1.99 -15.43 1.63
N ASN A 225 1.77 -15.55 2.94
CA ASN A 225 1.80 -14.42 3.88
C ASN A 225 3.23 -13.93 4.19
N LEU A 226 3.82 -13.14 3.29
CA LEU A 226 5.18 -12.62 3.46
C LEU A 226 5.33 -11.64 4.65
N ASN A 227 6.38 -11.80 5.45
CA ASN A 227 6.78 -10.82 6.47
C ASN A 227 7.58 -9.65 5.85
N VAL A 228 6.95 -8.87 4.95
CA VAL A 228 7.62 -7.79 4.21
C VAL A 228 8.32 -6.79 5.15
N LYS A 229 7.72 -6.47 6.30
CA LYS A 229 8.34 -5.59 7.31
C LYS A 229 9.64 -6.15 7.87
N GLY A 230 9.66 -7.45 8.16
CA GLY A 230 10.86 -8.15 8.62
C GLY A 230 11.92 -8.21 7.52
N MET A 231 11.54 -8.52 6.28
CA MET A 231 12.48 -8.66 5.17
C MET A 231 13.19 -7.33 4.82
N VAL A 232 12.50 -6.20 4.95
CA VAL A 232 13.09 -4.86 4.70
C VAL A 232 14.10 -4.46 5.78
N ARG A 233 14.18 -5.16 6.92
CA ARG A 233 15.25 -4.94 7.91
C ARG A 233 16.62 -5.38 7.39
N ASN A 234 16.67 -6.31 6.44
CA ASN A 234 17.92 -6.62 5.74
C ASN A 234 18.27 -5.48 4.78
N HIS A 235 19.20 -4.63 5.20
CA HIS A 235 19.60 -3.43 4.45
C HIS A 235 20.11 -3.71 3.03
N LYS A 236 20.67 -4.91 2.76
CA LYS A 236 21.13 -5.30 1.42
C LYS A 236 19.97 -5.48 0.43
N LEU A 237 18.82 -5.99 0.89
CA LEU A 237 17.65 -6.28 0.06
C LEU A 237 16.51 -5.26 0.22
N ALA A 238 16.57 -4.43 1.26
CA ALA A 238 15.53 -3.46 1.63
C ALA A 238 15.02 -2.62 0.45
N LYS A 239 15.94 -2.13 -0.39
CA LYS A 239 15.61 -1.31 -1.57
C LYS A 239 14.86 -2.11 -2.64
N ALA A 240 15.35 -3.31 -2.98
CA ALA A 240 14.74 -4.16 -3.99
C ALA A 240 13.34 -4.62 -3.54
N ILE A 241 13.19 -5.01 -2.27
CA ILE A 241 11.91 -5.42 -1.68
C ILE A 241 10.93 -4.24 -1.63
N SER A 242 11.41 -3.04 -1.29
CA SER A 242 10.57 -1.84 -1.31
C SER A 242 10.14 -1.43 -2.71
N ASP A 243 10.94 -1.74 -3.74
CA ASP A 243 10.56 -1.50 -5.15
C ASP A 243 9.40 -2.41 -5.56
N LEU A 244 9.45 -3.70 -5.19
CA LEU A 244 8.43 -4.69 -5.52
C LEU A 244 7.06 -4.38 -4.91
N SER A 245 7.00 -3.87 -3.68
CA SER A 245 5.73 -3.48 -3.04
C SER A 245 4.69 -4.61 -2.94
N TRP A 246 5.11 -5.83 -2.61
CA TRP A 246 4.23 -7.01 -2.48
C TRP A 246 3.01 -6.77 -1.57
N GLY A 247 3.17 -6.04 -0.45
CA GLY A 247 2.04 -5.72 0.42
C GLY A 247 0.96 -4.88 -0.28
N THR A 248 1.34 -4.01 -1.22
CA THR A 248 0.40 -3.27 -2.06
C THR A 248 -0.25 -4.18 -3.09
N PHE A 249 0.52 -5.09 -3.68
CA PHE A 249 0.01 -6.08 -4.63
C PHE A 249 -1.04 -7.01 -4.04
N VAL A 250 -0.75 -7.61 -2.87
CA VAL A 250 -1.70 -8.48 -2.15
C VAL A 250 -2.95 -7.69 -1.76
N ASN A 251 -2.81 -6.44 -1.32
CA ASN A 251 -3.96 -5.57 -1.08
C ASN A 251 -4.79 -5.32 -2.35
N PHE A 252 -4.15 -5.22 -3.52
CA PHE A 252 -4.86 -5.06 -4.78
C PHE A 252 -5.60 -6.31 -5.22
N LEU A 253 -5.03 -7.49 -4.98
CA LEU A 253 -5.75 -8.75 -5.14
C LEU A 253 -6.96 -8.79 -4.21
N SER A 254 -6.77 -8.48 -2.92
CA SER A 254 -7.80 -8.55 -1.89
C SER A 254 -9.06 -7.75 -2.24
N TYR A 255 -8.96 -6.44 -2.49
CA TYR A 255 -10.17 -5.65 -2.75
C TYR A 255 -10.82 -5.98 -4.10
N LYS A 256 -10.05 -6.45 -5.09
CA LYS A 256 -10.59 -6.84 -6.40
C LYS A 256 -11.31 -8.18 -6.32
N CYS A 257 -10.76 -9.12 -5.56
CA CYS A 257 -11.43 -10.38 -5.27
C CYS A 257 -12.75 -10.12 -4.54
N GLU A 258 -12.70 -9.34 -3.45
CA GLU A 258 -13.88 -8.97 -2.65
C GLU A 258 -14.97 -8.31 -3.50
N LYS A 259 -14.59 -7.37 -4.37
CA LYS A 259 -15.53 -6.67 -5.26
C LYS A 259 -16.27 -7.61 -6.23
N GLU A 260 -15.68 -8.76 -6.58
CA GLU A 260 -16.20 -9.69 -7.58
C GLU A 260 -16.71 -11.01 -6.99
N GLY A 261 -16.86 -11.11 -5.66
CA GLY A 261 -17.25 -12.36 -5.02
C GLY A 261 -16.22 -13.48 -5.21
N LYS A 262 -14.95 -13.13 -5.37
CA LYS A 262 -13.81 -14.05 -5.51
C LYS A 262 -13.06 -14.14 -4.19
N VAL A 263 -12.26 -15.19 -4.03
CA VAL A 263 -11.58 -15.48 -2.75
C VAL A 263 -10.07 -15.25 -2.87
N LEU A 264 -9.48 -14.58 -1.89
CA LEU A 264 -8.04 -14.52 -1.67
C LEU A 264 -7.69 -15.35 -0.44
N VAL A 265 -6.82 -16.34 -0.60
CA VAL A 265 -6.30 -17.18 0.48
C VAL A 265 -4.84 -16.81 0.75
N GLU A 266 -4.54 -16.37 1.98
CA GLU A 266 -3.16 -16.18 2.45
C GLU A 266 -2.72 -17.44 3.23
N ILE A 267 -1.81 -18.24 2.67
CA ILE A 267 -1.27 -19.42 3.35
C ILE A 267 -0.18 -19.03 4.37
N ASN A 268 0.11 -19.94 5.30
CA ASN A 268 1.16 -19.73 6.29
C ASN A 268 2.54 -19.58 5.64
N ARG A 269 3.30 -18.57 6.06
CA ARG A 269 4.68 -18.30 5.58
C ARG A 269 5.70 -19.38 5.90
N TRP A 270 5.41 -20.24 6.87
CA TRP A 270 6.27 -21.36 7.24
C TRP A 270 5.92 -22.62 6.46
N PHE A 271 4.89 -22.57 5.61
CA PHE A 271 4.57 -23.67 4.72
C PHE A 271 5.75 -23.92 3.77
N PRO A 272 6.30 -25.15 3.72
CA PRO A 272 7.53 -25.46 2.98
C PRO A 272 7.32 -25.58 1.47
N SER A 273 6.67 -24.59 0.85
CA SER A 273 6.25 -24.59 -0.57
C SER A 273 7.37 -25.00 -1.53
N SER A 274 8.58 -24.46 -1.36
CA SER A 274 9.73 -24.76 -2.23
C SER A 274 10.43 -26.09 -1.89
N LYS A 275 10.26 -26.62 -0.68
CA LYS A 275 10.92 -27.85 -0.19
C LYS A 275 10.04 -29.10 -0.30
N THR A 276 8.74 -28.95 -0.50
CA THR A 276 7.83 -30.08 -0.70
C THR A 276 7.81 -30.46 -2.18
N CYS A 277 7.93 -31.73 -2.51
CA CYS A 277 7.72 -32.21 -3.86
C CYS A 277 6.24 -32.08 -4.23
N SER A 278 5.93 -31.36 -5.30
CA SER A 278 4.53 -31.22 -5.77
C SER A 278 3.96 -32.50 -6.38
N ASN A 279 4.79 -33.52 -6.62
CA ASN A 279 4.38 -34.81 -7.17
C ASN A 279 4.09 -35.86 -6.09
N CYS A 280 5.04 -36.12 -5.18
CA CYS A 280 4.91 -37.16 -4.15
C CYS A 280 4.88 -36.65 -2.70
N HIS A 281 4.86 -35.33 -2.49
CA HIS A 281 4.82 -34.68 -1.17
C HIS A 281 6.05 -34.92 -0.26
N TYR A 282 7.09 -35.58 -0.74
CA TYR A 282 8.36 -35.69 -0.02
C TYR A 282 8.94 -34.30 0.27
N ARG A 283 9.31 -34.06 1.53
CA ARG A 283 9.88 -32.78 1.98
C ARG A 283 11.39 -32.90 2.18
N ILE A 284 12.16 -32.18 1.37
CA ILE A 284 13.61 -32.08 1.56
C ILE A 284 13.93 -31.27 2.83
N LYS A 285 14.96 -31.69 3.58
CA LYS A 285 15.37 -31.03 4.82
C LYS A 285 15.92 -29.63 4.54
N GLU A 286 16.85 -29.53 3.60
CA GLU A 286 17.57 -28.31 3.26
C GLU A 286 17.46 -27.97 1.78
N LEU A 287 17.31 -26.68 1.50
CA LEU A 287 17.27 -26.14 0.14
C LEU A 287 17.91 -24.75 0.13
N PRO A 288 19.24 -24.67 -0.09
CA PRO A 288 19.97 -23.40 -0.18
C PRO A 288 19.35 -22.43 -1.21
N LEU A 289 19.49 -21.11 -1.02
CA LEU A 289 18.82 -20.07 -1.82
C LEU A 289 19.31 -19.98 -3.28
N ASP A 290 20.52 -20.43 -3.53
CA ASP A 290 21.21 -20.51 -4.82
C ASP A 290 20.77 -21.72 -5.65
N VAL A 291 20.30 -22.80 -5.00
CA VAL A 291 19.70 -23.94 -5.69
C VAL A 291 18.36 -23.52 -6.33
N ARG A 292 18.29 -23.60 -7.65
CA ARG A 292 17.10 -23.25 -8.45
C ARG A 292 16.38 -24.45 -9.06
N THR A 293 17.09 -25.55 -9.22
CA THR A 293 16.56 -26.82 -9.69
C THR A 293 16.96 -27.92 -8.74
N TRP A 294 16.06 -28.85 -8.44
CA TRP A 294 16.36 -30.01 -7.58
C TRP A 294 15.54 -31.22 -8.00
N THR A 295 16.11 -32.42 -7.83
CA THR A 295 15.44 -33.68 -8.12
C THR A 295 14.90 -34.27 -6.82
N CYS A 296 13.64 -34.68 -6.82
CA CYS A 296 13.04 -35.32 -5.66
C CYS A 296 13.70 -36.68 -5.40
N PRO A 297 14.27 -36.94 -4.21
CA PRO A 297 14.92 -38.22 -3.92
C PRO A 297 13.92 -39.38 -3.76
N SER A 298 12.63 -39.08 -3.58
CA SER A 298 11.58 -40.10 -3.39
C SER A 298 10.92 -40.54 -4.70
N CYS A 299 10.71 -39.63 -5.66
CA CYS A 299 10.00 -39.96 -6.91
C CYS A 299 10.75 -39.56 -8.19
N GLY A 300 11.98 -39.05 -8.09
CA GLY A 300 12.81 -38.68 -9.24
C GLY A 300 12.35 -37.44 -10.02
N THR A 301 11.25 -36.79 -9.64
CA THR A 301 10.75 -35.60 -10.37
C THR A 301 11.75 -34.44 -10.24
N CYS A 302 12.13 -33.84 -11.37
CA CYS A 302 12.94 -32.63 -11.42
C CYS A 302 12.05 -31.39 -11.27
N HIS A 303 12.40 -30.50 -10.35
CA HIS A 303 11.64 -29.29 -10.04
C HIS A 303 12.44 -28.02 -10.35
N ASP A 304 11.84 -27.09 -11.09
CA ASP A 304 12.14 -25.66 -10.91
C ASP A 304 11.58 -25.22 -9.56
N ARG A 305 12.42 -24.60 -8.74
CA ARG A 305 12.09 -24.25 -7.35
C ARG A 305 10.85 -23.37 -7.23
N ASP A 306 10.81 -22.28 -8.00
CA ASP A 306 9.79 -21.24 -7.85
C ASP A 306 8.46 -21.74 -8.48
N GLY A 307 8.53 -22.50 -9.59
CA GLY A 307 7.39 -23.19 -10.17
C GLY A 307 6.80 -24.27 -9.26
N ASN A 308 7.64 -25.07 -8.60
CA ASN A 308 7.21 -26.05 -7.60
C ASN A 308 6.57 -25.37 -6.38
N ALA A 309 7.13 -24.25 -5.92
CA ALA A 309 6.53 -23.46 -4.86
C ALA A 309 5.11 -22.99 -5.23
N ALA A 310 4.92 -22.45 -6.43
CA ALA A 310 3.59 -22.02 -6.90
C ALA A 310 2.57 -23.18 -6.94
N LYS A 311 2.98 -24.38 -7.37
CA LYS A 311 2.15 -25.59 -7.35
C LYS A 311 1.72 -25.96 -5.92
N ASN A 312 2.66 -26.00 -4.99
CA ASN A 312 2.38 -26.34 -3.60
C ASN A 312 1.54 -25.27 -2.89
N ILE A 313 1.76 -23.98 -3.19
CA ILE A 313 0.94 -22.89 -2.66
C ILE A 313 -0.52 -23.07 -3.09
N ARG A 314 -0.75 -23.37 -4.37
CA ARG A 314 -2.09 -23.67 -4.90
C ARG A 314 -2.72 -24.85 -4.17
N ALA A 315 -1.99 -25.97 -4.05
CA ALA A 315 -2.47 -27.19 -3.40
C ALA A 315 -2.84 -26.94 -1.93
N GLU A 316 -2.02 -26.20 -1.19
CA GLU A 316 -2.29 -25.85 0.21
C GLU A 316 -3.54 -24.95 0.34
N GLY A 317 -3.71 -23.99 -0.57
CA GLY A 317 -4.92 -23.16 -0.60
C GLY A 317 -6.19 -23.98 -0.85
N ILE A 318 -6.13 -24.95 -1.78
CA ILE A 318 -7.26 -25.87 -2.03
C ILE A 318 -7.54 -26.70 -0.78
N ARG A 319 -6.50 -27.27 -0.15
CA ARG A 319 -6.64 -28.05 1.09
C ARG A 319 -7.33 -27.24 2.20
N MET A 320 -6.93 -25.99 2.41
CA MET A 320 -7.54 -25.10 3.40
C MET A 320 -9.03 -24.83 3.10
N LEU A 321 -9.39 -24.64 1.84
CA LEU A 321 -10.78 -24.45 1.43
C LEU A 321 -11.62 -25.71 1.62
N SER A 322 -11.09 -26.89 1.25
CA SER A 322 -11.79 -28.17 1.41
C SER A 322 -11.97 -28.57 2.87
N SER A 323 -10.96 -28.37 3.73
CA SER A 323 -11.07 -28.66 5.17
C SER A 323 -12.04 -27.74 5.89
N SER A 324 -12.41 -26.61 5.30
CA SER A 324 -13.44 -25.71 5.83
C SER A 324 -14.86 -26.10 5.38
N GLY A 325 -15.00 -27.14 4.54
CA GLY A 325 -16.25 -27.55 3.88
C GLY A 325 -16.90 -28.84 4.43
N THR A 326 -16.37 -29.45 5.48
CA THR A 326 -16.99 -30.61 6.17
C THR A 326 -17.26 -30.25 7.62
N GLY A 327 -18.52 -29.93 7.93
CA GLY A 327 -18.98 -29.59 9.28
C GLY A 327 -19.61 -28.21 9.33
N GLU A 328 -20.93 -28.22 9.45
CA GLU A 328 -21.85 -27.22 10.00
C GLU A 328 -21.26 -25.90 10.49
N ASP A 329 -21.97 -24.82 10.12
CA ASP A 329 -22.26 -23.65 10.95
C ASP A 329 -21.39 -23.50 12.21
N ASN A 330 -20.12 -23.18 11.99
CA ASN A 330 -19.34 -22.45 12.97
C ASN A 330 -19.23 -21.01 12.51
N ALA A 331 -20.40 -20.37 12.50
CA ALA A 331 -20.56 -19.11 13.20
C ALA A 331 -20.17 -19.28 14.68
N ARG A 332 -18.91 -19.63 14.97
CA ARG A 332 -18.25 -19.16 16.18
C ARG A 332 -17.79 -17.75 15.89
N VAL A 333 -18.78 -16.88 15.92
CA VAL A 333 -18.67 -15.64 16.66
C VAL A 333 -18.30 -16.04 18.09
N GLU A 334 -17.03 -16.37 18.34
CA GLU A 334 -16.50 -15.89 19.61
C GLU A 334 -16.76 -14.39 19.58
N GLU A 335 -17.38 -13.86 20.63
CA GLU A 335 -17.31 -12.44 20.94
C GLU A 335 -15.84 -12.07 21.16
N VAL A 336 -15.10 -12.01 20.06
CA VAL A 336 -13.98 -11.13 19.92
C VAL A 336 -14.63 -9.76 20.01
N ARG A 337 -14.75 -9.23 21.25
CA ARG A 337 -14.80 -7.78 21.50
C ARG A 337 -14.05 -7.15 20.37
N PRO A 338 -14.64 -6.29 19.53
CA PRO A 338 -14.11 -5.97 18.22
C PRO A 338 -12.64 -5.60 18.37
N ARG A 339 -11.76 -6.56 18.14
CA ARG A 339 -10.34 -6.31 18.00
C ARG A 339 -10.32 -5.71 16.62
N ARG A 340 -10.53 -4.38 16.60
CA ARG A 340 -10.46 -3.48 15.45
C ARG A 340 -9.69 -4.22 14.39
N GLY A 341 -10.41 -4.75 13.38
CA GLY A 341 -9.87 -5.71 12.43
C GLY A 341 -8.51 -5.26 11.93
N ARG A 342 -7.64 -6.19 11.51
CA ARG A 342 -6.35 -5.88 10.87
C ARG A 342 -6.57 -4.61 10.05
N PRO A 343 -6.03 -3.45 10.49
CA PRO A 343 -6.52 -2.18 9.99
C PRO A 343 -6.31 -2.24 8.50
N SER A 344 -7.38 -2.02 7.72
CA SER A 344 -7.22 -1.82 6.30
C SER A 344 -6.11 -0.78 6.19
N LYS A 345 -4.97 -1.19 5.66
CA LYS A 345 -3.92 -0.24 5.35
C LYS A 345 -4.33 0.40 4.04
N LEU A 346 -5.49 1.07 4.05
CA LEU A 346 -5.66 2.36 3.36
C LEU A 346 -4.71 3.37 4.02
N ARG A 347 -3.43 3.05 3.97
CA ARG A 347 -2.43 4.04 3.70
C ARG A 347 -2.23 3.89 2.20
N HIS A 348 -2.78 4.85 1.45
CA HIS A 348 -1.84 5.57 0.59
C HIS A 348 -0.71 6.01 1.52
N SER A 349 0.27 5.12 1.76
CA SER A 349 1.51 5.58 2.32
C SER A 349 1.92 6.61 1.30
N SER A 350 2.07 7.86 1.71
CA SER A 350 3.04 8.72 1.07
C SER A 350 4.28 7.83 1.05
N VAL A 351 4.53 7.19 -0.09
CA VAL A 351 5.81 6.54 -0.35
C VAL A 351 6.76 7.62 0.09
N LYS A 352 7.57 7.36 1.13
CA LYS A 352 8.61 8.31 1.46
C LYS A 352 9.40 8.43 0.17
N LEU A 353 9.22 9.55 -0.52
CA LEU A 353 9.95 9.91 -1.74
C LEU A 353 11.38 10.31 -1.36
N GLU A 354 11.86 9.86 -0.20
CA GLU A 354 13.19 10.09 0.28
C GLU A 354 13.61 8.75 0.87
N ALA A 355 14.49 8.06 0.13
CA ALA A 355 15.50 7.25 0.81
C ALA A 355 16.14 8.14 1.88
N PRO A 356 16.42 7.65 3.10
CA PRO A 356 17.22 8.40 4.05
C PRO A 356 18.49 8.87 3.33
N ALA A 357 18.83 10.15 3.48
CA ALA A 357 20.12 10.65 3.01
C ALA A 357 21.18 9.80 3.70
N TRP A 358 21.83 8.93 2.92
CA TRP A 358 22.98 8.19 3.40
C TRP A 358 24.08 9.22 3.69
N PRO A 359 24.66 9.24 4.90
CA PRO A 359 25.84 10.05 5.14
C PRO A 359 26.92 9.53 4.18
N PHE A 360 27.35 10.40 3.26
CA PHE A 360 28.58 10.14 2.52
C PHE A 360 29.70 10.09 3.54
N GLY A 361 30.40 8.96 3.63
CA GLY A 361 31.60 8.83 4.45
C GLY A 361 32.56 9.96 4.12
N HIS A 362 33.10 10.58 5.17
CA HIS A 362 34.26 11.43 5.04
C HIS A 362 35.40 10.59 4.45
N ALA A 363 35.74 10.86 3.19
CA ALA A 363 37.05 10.52 2.67
C ALA A 363 38.05 11.40 3.41
N SER A 364 38.72 10.81 4.39
CA SER A 364 39.97 11.31 4.96
C SER A 364 40.94 11.62 3.82
N ARG A 365 41.23 12.90 3.61
CA ARG A 365 42.38 13.33 2.82
C ARG A 365 43.62 12.93 3.61
N THR A 366 44.27 11.84 3.23
CA THR A 366 45.68 11.64 3.50
C THR A 366 46.44 12.52 2.51
N THR A 367 46.99 13.62 3.02
CA THR A 367 48.08 14.36 2.38
C THR A 367 49.32 13.47 2.36
N LYS A 368 49.92 13.31 1.18
CA LYS A 368 51.35 13.09 1.07
C LYS A 368 52.04 14.44 1.07
#